data_AF-A0A0B7IKH7-F1
#
_entry.id   AF-A0A0B7IKH7-F1
#
_cell.length_a   1.000
_cell.length_b   1.000
_cell.length_c   1.000
_cell.angle_alpha   90.00
_cell.angle_beta   90.00
_cell.angle_gamma   90.00
#
_symmetry.space_group_name_H-M   'P 1'
#
loop_
_entity.id
_entity.type
_entity.pdbx_description
1 polymer ?
#
loop_
_entity_poly.entity_id
_entity_poly.type
_entity_poly.pdbx_seq_one_letter_code
_entity_poly.pdbx_strand_id
1 'polypeptide(L)'
;MEATCVASQQLMFPLEISFSKSDIERITAMKSLFESIGFMFDIQQDNLLFTGIPLHVSDNEVADLFHELIANDEVIFTDQEEAQKIAFAKKISKKFGFQNRAKSYR
;
A
#
# COMPACT_ATOMS: atom_id res chain seq x y z
N MET A 1 21.23 9.04 -9.53
CA MET A 1 20.01 8.24 -9.28
C MET A 1 19.06 9.15 -8.56
N GLU A 2 18.13 9.78 -9.29
CA GLU A 2 17.09 10.59 -8.66
C GLU A 2 16.14 9.64 -7.94
N ALA A 3 16.11 9.71 -6.61
CA ALA A 3 15.01 9.14 -5.86
C ALA A 3 13.75 9.92 -6.28
N THR A 4 12.86 9.28 -7.04
CA THR A 4 11.51 9.78 -7.23
C THR A 4 10.83 9.72 -5.87
N CYS A 5 10.95 10.80 -5.09
CA CYS A 5 10.26 10.94 -3.82
C CYS A 5 8.76 11.01 -4.16
N VAL A 6 8.05 9.89 -4.04
CA VAL A 6 6.59 9.91 -4.12
C VAL A 6 6.10 10.74 -2.94
N ALA A 7 5.33 11.79 -3.20
CA ALA A 7 4.87 12.69 -2.17
C ALA A 7 3.85 11.98 -1.26
N SER A 8 4.16 11.90 0.03
CA SER A 8 3.28 11.39 1.08
C SER A 8 2.57 12.55 1.80
N GLN A 9 1.30 12.35 2.10
CA GLN A 9 0.53 13.12 3.05
C GLN A 9 0.81 12.60 4.46
N GLN A 10 1.38 13.46 5.32
CA GLN A 10 1.48 13.14 6.74
C GLN A 10 0.12 13.25 7.41
N LEU A 11 -0.20 12.26 8.25
CA LEU A 11 -1.41 12.24 9.04
C LEU A 11 -1.22 13.15 10.27
N MET A 12 -2.25 13.94 10.63
CA MET A 12 -2.21 14.75 11.86
C MET A 12 -2.20 13.90 13.13
N PHE A 13 -2.70 12.67 13.03
CA PHE A 13 -2.63 11.66 14.08
C PHE A 13 -2.26 10.32 13.46
N PRO A 14 -1.41 9.52 14.13
CA PRO A 14 -1.13 8.18 13.66
C PRO A 14 -2.42 7.35 13.57
N LEU A 15 -2.58 6.62 12.47
CA LEU A 15 -3.70 5.69 12.28
C LEU A 15 -3.24 4.29 12.66
N GLU A 16 -3.89 3.71 13.68
CA GLU A 16 -3.60 2.36 14.14
C GLU A 16 -4.60 1.37 13.53
N ILE A 17 -4.07 0.35 12.87
CA ILE A 17 -4.88 -0.71 12.24
C ILE A 17 -4.36 -2.06 12.69
N SER A 18 -5.23 -2.86 13.33
CA SER A 18 -4.91 -4.22 13.75
C SER A 18 -5.03 -5.19 12.59
N PHE A 19 -4.04 -6.07 12.44
CA PHE A 19 -4.01 -7.12 11.42
C PHE A 19 -3.79 -8.48 12.07
N SER A 20 -4.12 -9.56 11.37
CA SER A 20 -3.75 -10.90 11.83
C SER A 20 -2.24 -11.08 11.79
N LYS A 21 -1.67 -11.96 12.63
CA LYS A 21 -0.22 -12.25 12.64
C LYS A 21 0.29 -12.66 11.26
N SER A 22 -0.48 -13.47 10.55
CA SER A 22 -0.16 -13.85 9.17
C SER A 22 -0.14 -12.64 8.24
N ASP A 23 -1.06 -11.69 8.38
CA ASP A 23 -1.09 -10.50 7.52
C ASP A 23 0.08 -9.57 7.82
N ILE A 24 0.49 -9.45 9.08
CA ILE A 24 1.65 -8.65 9.47
C ILE A 24 2.94 -9.20 8.85
N GLU A 25 3.13 -10.52 8.87
CA GLU A 25 4.26 -11.15 8.19
C GLU A 25 4.28 -10.82 6.69
N ARG A 26 3.11 -10.86 6.05
CA ARG A 26 2.94 -10.52 4.62
C ARG A 26 3.26 -9.05 4.35
N ILE A 27 2.75 -8.14 5.18
CA ILE A 27 3.00 -6.70 5.05
C ILE A 27 4.49 -6.40 5.27
N THR A 28 5.13 -7.09 6.21
CA THR A 28 6.57 -6.95 6.50
C THR A 28 7.42 -7.30 5.27
N ALA A 29 7.08 -8.37 4.57
CA ALA A 29 7.77 -8.77 3.33
C ALA A 29 7.65 -7.73 2.21
N MET A 30 6.53 -7.00 2.18
CA MET A 30 6.22 -6.00 1.14
C MET A 30 6.47 -4.56 1.59
N LYS A 31 7.04 -4.35 2.78
CA LYS A 31 7.21 -3.02 3.40
C LYS A 31 7.91 -2.03 2.46
N SER A 32 9.02 -2.44 1.84
CA SER A 32 9.78 -1.61 0.91
C SER A 32 8.95 -1.16 -0.30
N LEU A 33 8.01 -1.99 -0.75
CA LEU A 33 7.14 -1.66 -1.87
C LEU A 33 6.08 -0.64 -1.46
N PHE A 34 5.51 -0.76 -0.26
CA PHE A 34 4.61 0.25 0.30
C PHE A 34 5.31 1.59 0.56
N GLU A 35 6.55 1.57 1.04
CA GLU A 35 7.36 2.79 1.22
C GLU A 35 7.67 3.46 -0.13
N SER A 36 7.95 2.66 -1.17
CA SER A 36 8.27 3.18 -2.51
C SER A 36 7.14 3.97 -3.18
N ILE A 37 5.90 3.72 -2.78
CA ILE A 37 4.70 4.40 -3.29
C ILE A 37 4.19 5.50 -2.35
N GLY A 38 4.88 5.76 -1.24
CA GLY A 38 4.59 6.87 -0.32
C GLY A 38 3.80 6.51 0.94
N PHE A 39 3.67 5.23 1.31
CA PHE A 39 3.19 4.87 2.66
C PHE A 39 4.34 4.97 3.68
N MET A 40 4.03 5.51 4.84
CA MET A 40 4.92 5.59 5.99
C MET A 40 4.19 4.97 7.19
N PHE A 41 4.68 3.81 7.66
CA PHE A 41 4.08 3.11 8.78
C PHE A 41 5.10 2.29 9.54
N ASP A 42 4.84 2.12 10.83
CA ASP A 42 5.59 1.25 11.72
C ASP A 42 4.79 0.01 12.07
N ILE A 43 5.50 -1.11 12.20
CA ILE A 43 4.92 -2.40 12.59
C ILE A 43 5.11 -2.55 14.10
N GLN A 44 4.01 -2.53 14.84
CA GLN A 44 3.96 -2.96 16.24
C GLN A 44 3.35 -4.36 16.29
N GLN A 45 3.67 -5.13 17.35
CA GLN A 45 3.36 -6.56 17.53
C GLN A 45 2.21 -7.10 16.66
N ASP A 46 0.98 -6.61 16.89
CA ASP A 46 -0.22 -7.01 16.15
C ASP A 46 -0.90 -5.82 15.41
N ASN A 47 -0.25 -4.64 15.35
CA ASN A 47 -0.83 -3.40 14.85
C ASN A 47 0.12 -2.65 13.91
N LEU A 48 -0.43 -2.06 12.85
CA LEU A 48 0.29 -1.12 12.00
C LEU A 48 -0.04 0.31 12.39
N LEU A 49 1.00 1.11 12.60
CA LEU A 49 0.91 2.53 12.92
C LEU A 49 1.27 3.36 11.69
N PHE A 50 0.27 3.84 10.97
CA PHE A 50 0.46 4.71 9.81
C PHE A 50 0.71 6.14 10.27
N THR A 51 1.83 6.72 9.81
CA THR A 51 2.20 8.13 10.06
C THR A 51 2.10 8.97 8.80
N GLY A 52 2.10 8.34 7.63
CA GLY A 52 1.90 8.99 6.34
C GLY A 52 1.35 8.04 5.29
N ILE A 53 0.58 8.59 4.36
CA ILE A 53 -0.06 7.86 3.27
C ILE A 53 0.15 8.63 1.96
N PRO A 54 0.09 8.00 0.79
CA PRO A 54 0.21 8.71 -0.48
C PRO A 54 -0.91 9.75 -0.65
N LEU A 55 -0.64 10.87 -1.34
CA LEU A 55 -1.62 11.96 -1.60
C LEU A 55 -2.93 11.52 -2.29
N HIS A 56 -2.95 10.32 -2.87
CA HIS A 56 -4.08 9.76 -3.60
C HIS A 56 -4.89 8.75 -2.78
N VAL A 57 -4.53 8.53 -1.52
CA VAL A 57 -5.20 7.63 -0.58
C VAL A 57 -5.83 8.48 0.51
N SER A 58 -7.08 8.21 0.85
CA SER A 58 -7.74 8.83 2.00
C SER A 58 -7.55 7.97 3.24
N ASP A 59 -7.47 8.59 4.43
CA ASP A 59 -7.30 7.91 5.73
C ASP A 59 -8.28 6.73 5.91
N ASN A 60 -9.54 6.94 5.52
CA ASN A 60 -10.62 5.96 5.63
C ASN A 60 -10.44 4.74 4.71
N GLU A 61 -9.66 4.86 3.64
CA GLU A 61 -9.49 3.84 2.61
C GLU A 61 -8.22 3.00 2.82
N VAL A 62 -7.31 3.45 3.70
CA VAL A 62 -6.02 2.79 3.97
C VAL A 62 -6.22 1.36 4.46
N ALA A 63 -7.13 1.16 5.41
CA ALA A 63 -7.40 -0.15 5.99
C ALA A 63 -7.91 -1.13 4.92
N ASP A 64 -8.90 -0.71 4.14
CA ASP A 64 -9.50 -1.52 3.09
C ASP A 64 -8.50 -1.82 1.97
N LEU A 65 -7.67 -0.84 1.60
CA LEU A 65 -6.60 -1.02 0.63
C LEU A 65 -5.62 -2.11 1.06
N PHE A 66 -5.15 -2.07 2.32
CA PHE A 66 -4.24 -3.08 2.83
C PHE A 66 -4.90 -4.46 2.86
N HIS A 67 -6.14 -4.56 3.35
CA HIS A 67 -6.88 -5.82 3.33
C HIS A 67 -7.00 -6.40 1.91
N GLU A 68 -7.30 -5.58 0.90
CA GLU A 68 -7.42 -6.04 -0.49
C GLU A 68 -6.07 -6.41 -1.12
N LEU A 69 -5.00 -5.66 -0.80
CA LEU A 69 -3.65 -5.96 -1.28
C LEU A 69 -3.15 -7.30 -0.72
N ILE A 70 -3.48 -7.60 0.54
CA ILE A 70 -3.11 -8.82 1.26
C ILE A 70 -4.08 -9.98 0.93
N ALA A 71 -5.31 -9.68 0.50
CA ALA A 71 -6.30 -10.68 0.14
C ALA A 71 -5.79 -11.57 -1.02
N ASN A 72 -5.59 -12.84 -0.66
CA ASN A 72 -5.46 -14.06 -1.47
C ASN A 72 -5.07 -13.89 -2.94
N ASP A 73 -3.78 -13.66 -3.18
CA ASP A 73 -3.14 -14.01 -4.44
C ASP A 73 -1.96 -14.93 -4.11
N GLU A 74 -2.04 -16.22 -4.46
CA GLU A 74 -0.96 -17.20 -4.27
C GLU A 74 0.35 -16.74 -4.93
N VAL A 75 0.23 -15.91 -5.97
CA VAL A 75 1.33 -15.31 -6.74
C VAL A 75 2.22 -14.39 -5.89
N ILE A 76 1.68 -13.77 -4.85
CA ILE A 76 2.46 -12.86 -3.97
C ILE A 76 3.35 -13.67 -3.00
N PHE A 77 3.15 -14.98 -2.88
CA PHE A 77 3.90 -15.84 -1.95
C PHE A 77 4.89 -16.79 -2.63
N THR A 78 5.06 -16.73 -3.95
CA THR A 78 6.12 -17.48 -4.64
C THR A 78 7.49 -16.92 -4.27
N ASP A 79 8.54 -17.75 -4.15
CA ASP A 79 9.94 -17.32 -3.90
C ASP A 79 10.53 -16.39 -4.98
N GLN A 80 9.77 -16.11 -6.04
CA GLN A 80 10.13 -15.21 -7.14
C GLN A 80 9.86 -13.75 -6.74
N GLU A 81 10.83 -13.08 -6.13
CA GLU A 81 10.75 -11.67 -5.71
C GLU A 81 10.24 -10.74 -6.84
N GLU A 82 10.65 -10.97 -8.08
CA GLU A 82 10.21 -10.18 -9.24
C GLU A 82 8.72 -10.40 -9.57
N ALA A 83 8.22 -11.64 -9.48
CA ALA A 83 6.81 -11.95 -9.67
C ALA A 83 5.94 -11.31 -8.59
N GLN A 84 6.40 -11.31 -7.34
CA GLN A 84 5.74 -10.63 -6.22
C GLN A 84 5.62 -9.12 -6.47
N LYS A 85 6.73 -8.48 -6.91
CA LYS A 85 6.75 -7.05 -7.27
C LYS A 85 5.78 -6.73 -8.40
N ILE A 86 5.74 -7.55 -9.46
CA ILE A 86 4.82 -7.37 -10.58
C ILE A 86 3.37 -7.51 -10.13
N ALA A 87 3.06 -8.52 -9.30
CA ALA A 87 1.72 -8.73 -8.76
C ALA A 87 1.27 -7.54 -7.89
N PHE A 88 2.14 -7.06 -7.00
CA PHE A 88 1.89 -5.88 -6.18
C PHE A 88 1.64 -4.62 -7.02
N ALA A 89 2.54 -4.34 -7.98
CA ALA A 89 2.41 -3.22 -8.89
C ALA A 89 1.09 -3.29 -9.70
N LYS A 90 0.66 -4.49 -10.09
CA LYS A 90 -0.62 -4.70 -10.78
C LYS A 90 -1.82 -4.41 -9.88
N LYS A 91 -1.80 -4.83 -8.61
CA LYS A 91 -2.88 -4.52 -7.66
C LYS A 91 -2.98 -3.03 -7.39
N ILE A 92 -1.85 -2.38 -7.13
CA ILE A 92 -1.74 -0.92 -6.97
C ILE A 92 -2.24 -0.21 -8.22
N SER A 93 -1.79 -0.62 -9.40
CA SER A 93 -2.24 -0.04 -10.67
C SER A 93 -3.74 -0.21 -10.89
N LYS A 94 -4.38 -1.27 -10.36
CA LYS A 94 -5.85 -1.38 -10.39
C LYS A 94 -6.54 -0.46 -9.38
N LYS A 95 -5.95 -0.26 -8.21
CA LYS A 95 -6.51 0.58 -7.13
C LYS A 95 -6.34 2.08 -7.43
N PHE A 96 -5.21 2.45 -8.03
CA PHE A 96 -4.86 3.84 -8.33
C PHE A 96 -5.01 4.20 -9.81
N GLY A 97 -4.82 3.25 -10.72
CA GLY A 97 -5.01 3.43 -12.16
C GLY A 97 -6.47 3.24 -12.53
N PHE A 98 -7.02 4.28 -13.16
CA PHE A 98 -8.39 4.44 -13.64
C PHE A 98 -9.41 5.06 -12.66
N GLN A 99 -9.12 6.28 -12.17
CA GLN A 99 -10.10 7.38 -12.34
C GLN A 99 -9.69 8.25 -13.53
N ASN A 100 -9.84 7.72 -14.75
CA ASN A 100 -9.87 8.58 -15.92
C ASN A 100 -11.23 9.27 -15.92
N ARG A 101 -11.36 10.40 -15.22
CA ARG A 101 -12.44 11.35 -15.52
C ARG A 101 -12.16 11.84 -16.92
N ALA A 102 -12.78 11.20 -17.91
CA ALA A 102 -13.04 11.80 -19.20
C ALA A 102 -13.77 13.12 -18.95
N LYS A 103 -13.02 14.22 -18.76
CA LYS A 103 -13.56 15.56 -18.89
C LYS A 103 -13.77 15.76 -20.39
N SER A 104 -14.94 15.32 -20.85
CA SER A 104 -15.55 15.84 -22.06
C SER A 104 -15.84 17.32 -21.79
N TYR A 105 -14.90 18.19 -22.17
CA TYR A 105 -15.21 19.58 -22.41
C TYR A 105 -16.12 19.60 -23.63
N ARG A 106 -17.39 19.96 -23.41
CA ARG A 106 -18.25 20.52 -24.45
C ARG A 106 -17.90 21.99 -24.64
#